data_AF-A0A368G6K0-F1
#
_entry.id   AF-A0A368G6K0-F1
#
_cell.length_a   1.000
_cell.length_b   1.000
_cell.length_c   1.000
_cell.angle_alpha   90.00
_cell.angle_beta   90.00
_cell.angle_gamma   90.00
#
_symmetry.space_group_name_H-M   'P 1'
#
loop_
_entity.id
_entity.type
_entity.pdbx_description
1 polymer ?
#
loop_
_entity_poly.entity_id
_entity_poly.type
_entity_poly.pdbx_seq_one_letter_code
_entity_poly.pdbx_strand_id
1 'polypeptide(L)'
;MSAPPAEQESFCTQENESMSLSESLFLSKLNEGLNYVHKVHYQKEEDGSSSSASGLICPTGNDFQLSDGASIAALLQIATDSDLTFTFNSRRCGEYCFESNRKNGRMVVFGDTGAEIRVAQKIGDEEVSVETWRKSDWPQFCWAVRGACVHFLKV
;
A
#
# COMPACT_ATOMS: atom_id res chain seq x y z
N MET A 1 2.51 -36.38 57.19
CA MET A 1 1.96 -35.27 57.99
C MET A 1 2.87 -34.07 57.72
N SER A 2 2.48 -32.97 57.09
CA SER A 2 1.15 -32.42 56.77
C SER A 2 1.24 -31.51 55.53
N ALA A 3 0.07 -31.28 54.93
CA ALA A 3 -0.27 -30.67 53.65
C ALA A 3 -0.20 -29.10 53.62
N PRO A 4 -0.40 -28.45 52.45
CA PRO A 4 -0.42 -26.99 52.26
C PRO A 4 -1.85 -26.40 52.33
N PRO A 5 -1.98 -25.07 52.38
CA PRO A 5 -3.01 -24.33 51.60
C PRO A 5 -2.52 -22.91 51.17
N ALA A 6 -3.14 -22.10 50.30
CA ALA A 6 -4.27 -22.18 49.36
C ALA A 6 -4.14 -21.01 48.36
N GLU A 7 -4.93 -21.08 47.30
CA GLU A 7 -5.00 -20.24 46.10
C GLU A 7 -5.44 -18.79 46.36
N GLN A 8 -5.03 -17.87 45.48
CA GLN A 8 -5.92 -16.78 45.06
C GLN A 8 -5.66 -16.40 43.59
N GLU A 9 -6.69 -16.65 42.79
CA GLU A 9 -6.84 -16.20 41.41
C GLU A 9 -6.85 -14.67 41.32
N SER A 10 -6.28 -14.11 40.26
CA SER A 10 -6.76 -12.85 39.70
C SER A 10 -6.67 -12.92 38.18
N PHE A 11 -7.82 -13.20 37.58
CA PHE A 11 -8.15 -12.71 36.25
C PHE A 11 -8.10 -11.17 36.27
N CYS A 12 -7.49 -10.57 35.26
CA CYS A 12 -7.94 -9.27 34.79
C CYS A 12 -7.87 -9.25 33.26
N THR A 13 -8.94 -8.73 32.72
CA THR A 13 -9.42 -8.81 31.35
C THR A 13 -8.89 -7.62 30.56
N GLN A 14 -8.54 -7.87 29.30
CA GLN A 14 -8.62 -6.99 28.13
C GLN A 14 -9.09 -5.53 28.35
N GLU A 15 -8.26 -4.56 27.96
CA GLU A 15 -8.75 -3.26 27.48
C GLU A 15 -7.79 -2.61 26.46
N ASN A 16 -8.33 -2.43 25.26
CA ASN A 16 -8.04 -1.38 24.28
C ASN A 16 -6.66 -0.70 24.33
N GLU A 17 -5.77 -1.14 23.45
CA GLU A 17 -4.80 -0.22 22.83
C GLU A 17 -5.62 0.74 21.95
N SER A 18 -6.04 1.86 22.55
CA SER A 18 -6.59 3.01 21.86
C SER A 18 -5.63 3.42 20.76
N MET A 19 -5.94 3.08 19.50
CA MET A 19 -5.31 3.65 18.32
C MET A 19 -5.17 5.15 18.55
N SER A 20 -3.95 5.68 18.41
CA SER A 20 -3.70 7.10 18.67
C SER A 20 -4.69 7.93 17.87
N LEU A 21 -5.26 8.99 18.47
CA LEU A 21 -6.16 9.90 17.76
C LEU A 21 -5.52 10.43 16.46
N SER A 22 -4.18 10.50 16.39
CA SER A 22 -3.45 10.83 15.17
C SER A 22 -3.57 9.78 14.07
N GLU A 23 -3.56 8.50 14.41
CA GLU A 23 -3.71 7.38 13.46
C GLU A 23 -5.15 7.27 12.98
N SER A 24 -6.13 7.48 13.86
CA SER A 24 -7.54 7.53 13.48
C SER A 24 -7.83 8.69 12.53
N LEU A 25 -7.27 9.89 12.79
CA LEU A 25 -7.35 11.04 11.87
C LEU A 25 -6.64 10.80 10.54
N PHE A 26 -5.51 10.10 10.55
CA PHE A 26 -4.81 9.73 9.34
C PHE A 26 -5.66 8.78 8.48
N LEU A 27 -6.20 7.71 9.08
CA LEU A 27 -7.06 6.74 8.39
C LEU A 27 -8.37 7.37 7.88
N SER A 28 -8.98 8.27 8.64
CA SER A 28 -10.19 8.96 8.20
C SER A 28 -9.94 9.94 7.06
N LYS A 29 -8.78 10.63 7.03
CA LYS A 29 -8.37 11.47 5.88
C LYS A 29 -8.08 10.63 4.62
N LEU A 30 -7.54 9.42 4.78
CA LEU A 30 -7.35 8.50 3.64
C LEU A 30 -8.70 8.03 3.07
N ASN A 31 -9.66 7.70 3.95
CA ASN A 31 -11.01 7.31 3.54
C ASN A 31 -11.79 8.46 2.87
N GLU A 32 -11.59 9.70 3.31
CA GLU A 32 -12.20 10.89 2.71
C GLU A 32 -11.64 11.17 1.30
N GLY A 33 -10.33 10.98 1.10
CA GLY A 33 -9.69 11.04 -0.21
C GLY A 33 -10.26 10.02 -1.21
N LEU A 34 -10.60 8.82 -0.75
CA LEU A 34 -11.20 7.76 -1.59
C LEU A 34 -12.57 8.16 -2.15
N ASN A 35 -13.39 8.84 -1.35
CA ASN A 35 -14.69 9.39 -1.77
C ASN A 35 -14.53 10.56 -2.75
N TYR A 36 -13.47 11.35 -2.60
CA TYR A 36 -13.14 12.43 -3.54
C TYR A 36 -12.68 11.88 -4.90
N VAL A 37 -11.79 10.87 -4.93
CA VAL A 37 -11.35 10.21 -6.17
C VAL A 37 -12.52 9.56 -6.90
N HIS A 38 -13.44 8.91 -6.17
CA HIS A 38 -14.66 8.38 -6.78
C HIS A 38 -15.54 9.47 -7.41
N LYS A 39 -15.58 10.67 -6.82
CA LYS A 39 -16.40 11.79 -7.34
C LYS A 39 -15.74 12.55 -8.49
N VAL A 40 -14.41 12.67 -8.49
CA VAL A 40 -13.63 13.34 -9.56
C VAL A 40 -13.69 12.56 -10.88
N HIS A 41 -13.69 11.22 -10.84
CA HIS A 41 -13.75 10.40 -12.06
C HIS A 41 -15.11 10.42 -12.79
N TYR A 42 -16.18 10.97 -12.21
CA TYR A 42 -17.51 11.10 -12.83
C TYR A 42 -17.81 12.50 -13.40
N GLN A 43 -16.83 13.42 -13.49
CA GLN A 43 -17.04 14.72 -14.15
C GLN A 43 -16.49 14.74 -15.58
N LYS A 44 -17.45 14.70 -16.50
CA LYS A 44 -17.35 14.86 -17.96
C LYS A 44 -16.66 16.16 -18.36
N GLU A 45 -15.84 16.07 -19.41
CA GLU A 45 -15.07 17.13 -20.06
C GLU A 45 -15.93 18.32 -20.55
N GLU A 46 -15.46 19.54 -20.34
CA GLU A 46 -15.76 20.72 -21.17
C GLU A 46 -14.56 21.69 -21.20
N ASP A 47 -14.30 22.23 -22.41
CA ASP A 47 -13.13 22.95 -22.89
C ASP A 47 -12.82 24.32 -22.23
N GLY A 48 -11.54 24.73 -22.22
CA GLY A 48 -11.15 26.14 -22.00
C GLY A 48 -9.67 26.43 -21.73
N SER A 49 -8.89 26.67 -22.80
CA SER A 49 -7.52 27.29 -22.83
C SER A 49 -7.45 28.64 -22.08
N SER A 50 -6.32 29.27 -21.69
CA SER A 50 -4.87 29.03 -21.62
C SER A 50 -4.28 30.19 -20.79
N SER A 51 -3.19 29.97 -20.03
CA SER A 51 -2.26 31.03 -19.66
C SER A 51 -0.86 30.48 -19.49
N SER A 52 0.11 31.15 -20.13
CA SER A 52 1.51 30.75 -20.26
C SER A 52 2.35 31.21 -19.07
N ALA A 53 3.24 30.35 -18.56
CA ALA A 53 4.60 30.72 -18.14
C ALA A 53 5.45 29.49 -17.73
N SER A 54 6.63 29.40 -18.34
CA SER A 54 7.88 28.83 -17.79
C SER A 54 7.93 27.34 -17.41
N GLY A 55 8.22 26.50 -18.42
CA GLY A 55 9.52 25.81 -18.51
C GLY A 55 9.98 24.84 -17.41
N LEU A 56 9.11 24.39 -16.51
CA LEU A 56 9.32 23.14 -15.78
C LEU A 56 8.54 22.05 -16.50
N ILE A 57 9.20 20.94 -16.78
CA ILE A 57 8.61 19.75 -17.40
C ILE A 57 7.58 19.20 -16.41
N CYS A 58 6.35 19.72 -16.43
CA CYS A 58 5.23 19.06 -15.80
C CYS A 58 5.05 17.73 -16.53
N PRO A 59 4.96 16.58 -15.84
CA PRO A 59 4.51 15.36 -16.51
C PRO A 59 3.13 15.66 -17.09
N THR A 60 3.07 15.81 -18.40
CA THR A 60 1.84 15.98 -19.16
C THR A 60 1.16 14.62 -19.19
N GLY A 61 0.29 14.36 -18.23
CA GLY A 61 -0.52 13.14 -18.17
C GLY A 61 -0.99 12.86 -16.75
N ASN A 62 -2.19 12.31 -16.61
CA ASN A 62 -2.83 11.83 -15.37
C ASN A 62 -2.06 10.67 -14.69
N ASP A 63 -0.73 10.64 -14.77
CA ASP A 63 0.09 9.56 -14.27
C ASP A 63 0.10 9.59 -12.74
N PHE A 64 -0.27 8.48 -12.11
CA PHE A 64 -0.31 8.36 -10.66
C PHE A 64 1.12 8.25 -10.08
N GLN A 65 1.29 8.63 -8.81
CA GLN A 65 2.55 8.52 -8.08
C GLN A 65 2.45 7.51 -6.96
N LEU A 66 3.37 6.56 -6.87
CA LEU A 66 3.37 5.57 -5.79
C LEU A 66 3.53 6.20 -4.40
N SER A 67 4.25 7.33 -4.33
CA SER A 67 4.46 8.10 -3.10
C SER A 67 3.28 8.97 -2.69
N ASP A 68 2.22 9.05 -3.50
CA ASP A 68 1.04 9.81 -3.13
C ASP A 68 0.26 9.12 -2.01
N GLY A 69 -0.32 9.92 -1.12
CA GLY A 69 -1.05 9.41 0.05
C GLY A 69 -2.23 8.52 -0.34
N ALA A 70 -2.96 8.85 -1.41
CA ALA A 70 -4.07 8.03 -1.88
C ALA A 70 -3.58 6.69 -2.46
N SER A 71 -2.47 6.70 -3.20
CA SER A 71 -1.86 5.50 -3.74
C SER A 71 -1.35 4.57 -2.63
N ILE A 72 -0.66 5.12 -1.63
CA ILE A 72 -0.19 4.36 -0.46
C ILE A 72 -1.37 3.76 0.31
N ALA A 73 -2.45 4.53 0.50
CA ALA A 73 -3.65 4.03 1.18
C ALA A 73 -4.30 2.86 0.45
N ALA A 74 -4.41 2.93 -0.88
CA ALA A 74 -4.94 1.84 -1.67
C ALA A 74 -4.04 0.59 -1.64
N LEU A 75 -2.71 0.76 -1.63
CA LEU A 75 -1.76 -0.35 -1.45
C LEU A 75 -1.85 -0.99 -0.06
N LEU A 76 -1.97 -0.17 0.99
CA LEU A 76 -2.23 -0.63 2.35
C LEU A 76 -3.53 -1.44 2.41
N GLN A 77 -4.60 -0.95 1.77
CA GLN A 77 -5.87 -1.68 1.70
C GLN A 77 -5.70 -3.05 1.04
N ILE A 78 -4.93 -3.14 -0.06
CA ILE A 78 -4.61 -4.42 -0.69
C ILE A 78 -3.90 -5.37 0.29
N ALA A 79 -2.96 -4.85 1.08
CA ALA A 79 -2.25 -5.63 2.09
C ALA A 79 -3.22 -6.17 3.14
N THR A 80 -4.10 -5.31 3.66
CA THR A 80 -5.10 -5.66 4.66
C THR A 80 -6.09 -6.70 4.13
N ASP A 81 -6.67 -6.46 2.96
CA ASP A 81 -7.63 -7.39 2.31
C ASP A 81 -6.99 -8.76 2.06
N SER A 82 -5.67 -8.78 1.88
CA SER A 82 -4.91 -9.98 1.56
C SER A 82 -4.16 -10.56 2.76
N ASP A 83 -4.28 -10.05 3.99
CA ASP A 83 -3.48 -10.52 5.14
C ASP A 83 -1.97 -10.59 4.83
N LEU A 84 -1.42 -9.49 4.33
CA LEU A 84 -0.01 -9.33 3.98
C LEU A 84 0.62 -8.21 4.80
N THR A 85 1.93 -8.32 5.00
CA THR A 85 2.74 -7.22 5.54
C THR A 85 3.11 -6.29 4.40
N PHE A 86 2.82 -5.00 4.55
CA PHE A 86 3.25 -3.94 3.64
C PHE A 86 4.34 -3.09 4.28
N THR A 87 5.47 -2.91 3.58
CA THR A 87 6.60 -2.12 4.08
C THR A 87 7.12 -1.16 3.01
N PHE A 88 7.78 -0.10 3.48
CA PHE A 88 8.52 0.82 2.65
C PHE A 88 10.01 0.81 3.03
N ASN A 89 10.89 0.63 2.04
CA ASN A 89 12.34 0.61 2.19
C ASN A 89 12.97 1.82 1.50
N SER A 90 13.43 2.79 2.30
CA SER A 90 14.01 4.04 1.79
C SER A 90 15.42 3.91 1.23
N ARG A 91 16.12 2.78 1.46
CA ARG A 91 17.57 2.65 1.13
C ARG A 91 17.87 2.52 -0.37
N ARG A 92 16.88 2.18 -1.20
CA ARG A 92 17.03 1.89 -2.65
C ARG A 92 16.02 2.67 -3.50
N CYS A 93 16.11 4.00 -3.49
CA CYS A 93 15.18 4.88 -4.21
C CYS A 93 13.70 4.79 -3.73
N GLY A 94 13.45 4.17 -2.58
CA GLY A 94 12.10 3.98 -2.05
C GLY A 94 11.37 2.83 -2.73
N GLU A 95 11.49 1.64 -2.14
CA GLU A 95 10.77 0.45 -2.60
C GLU A 95 9.59 0.15 -1.67
N TYR A 96 8.47 -0.25 -2.24
CA TYR A 96 7.31 -0.76 -1.52
C TYR A 96 7.28 -2.27 -1.64
N CYS A 97 7.00 -2.97 -0.54
CA CYS A 97 7.07 -4.41 -0.49
C CYS A 97 5.80 -5.00 0.11
N PHE A 98 5.24 -6.00 -0.55
CA PHE A 98 4.30 -6.95 0.07
C PHE A 98 5.05 -8.23 0.44
N GLU A 99 4.83 -8.72 1.65
CA GLU A 99 5.36 -9.98 2.14
C GLU A 99 4.24 -10.82 2.78
N SER A 100 4.34 -12.14 2.67
CA SER A 100 3.45 -13.05 3.39
C SER A 100 3.75 -13.00 4.90
N ASN A 101 2.69 -12.95 5.72
CA ASN A 101 2.83 -13.09 7.18
C ASN A 101 3.38 -14.47 7.57
N ARG A 102 3.26 -15.46 6.67
CA ARG A 102 3.97 -16.73 6.77
C ARG A 102 5.39 -16.50 6.25
N LYS A 103 6.38 -16.49 7.14
CA LYS A 103 7.81 -16.28 6.83
C LYS A 103 8.36 -17.33 5.85
N ASN A 104 8.00 -17.19 4.58
CA ASN A 104 8.37 -18.06 3.46
C ASN A 104 9.43 -17.40 2.56
N GLY A 105 9.88 -16.19 2.93
CA GLY A 105 10.89 -15.40 2.22
C GLY A 105 10.39 -14.85 0.88
N ARG A 106 9.11 -14.96 0.55
CA ARG A 106 8.58 -14.43 -0.71
C ARG A 106 8.10 -13.00 -0.52
N MET A 107 8.46 -12.14 -1.46
CA MET A 107 8.02 -10.75 -1.47
C MET A 107 7.73 -10.26 -2.89
N VAL A 108 6.79 -9.34 -3.01
CA VAL A 108 6.57 -8.54 -4.23
C VAL A 108 7.05 -7.13 -3.93
N VAL A 109 8.05 -6.68 -4.67
CA VAL A 109 8.69 -5.37 -4.52
C VAL A 109 8.33 -4.50 -5.70
N PHE A 110 8.00 -3.24 -5.46
CA PHE A 110 7.82 -2.30 -6.55
C PHE A 110 8.41 -0.93 -6.21
N GLY A 111 9.03 -0.36 -7.23
CA GLY A 111 9.77 0.89 -7.13
C GLY A 111 9.39 1.81 -8.28
N ASP A 112 9.35 3.10 -7.98
CA ASP A 112 9.07 4.13 -8.96
C ASP A 112 10.29 4.33 -9.87
N THR A 113 10.10 4.21 -11.18
CA THR A 113 11.14 4.43 -12.19
C THR A 113 10.69 5.47 -13.21
N GLY A 114 10.25 6.64 -12.74
CA GLY A 114 9.89 7.78 -13.60
C GLY A 114 8.49 7.62 -14.19
N ALA A 115 8.38 7.31 -15.48
CA ALA A 115 7.08 7.07 -16.14
C ALA A 115 6.55 5.64 -15.94
N GLU A 116 7.36 4.79 -15.31
CA GLU A 116 7.11 3.37 -15.13
C GLU A 116 7.29 2.96 -13.67
N ILE A 117 6.79 1.78 -13.36
CA ILE A 117 6.94 1.11 -12.08
C ILE A 117 7.55 -0.24 -12.35
N ARG A 118 8.71 -0.49 -11.74
CA ARG A 118 9.30 -1.81 -11.74
C ARG A 118 8.64 -2.65 -10.67
N VAL A 119 8.17 -3.85 -11.01
CA VAL A 119 7.60 -4.83 -10.09
C VAL A 119 8.46 -6.09 -10.15
N ALA A 120 8.99 -6.52 -9.01
CA ALA A 120 9.84 -7.70 -8.88
C ALA A 120 9.25 -8.68 -7.87
N GLN A 121 9.14 -9.94 -8.27
CA GLN A 121 8.87 -11.04 -7.36
C GLN A 121 10.19 -11.61 -6.88
N LYS A 122 10.34 -11.78 -5.57
CA LYS A 122 11.57 -12.27 -4.96
C LYS A 122 11.33 -13.45 -4.05
N ILE A 123 12.34 -14.32 -3.96
CA ILE A 123 12.45 -15.37 -2.94
C ILE A 123 13.79 -15.15 -2.23
N GLY A 124 13.73 -14.70 -0.98
CA GLY A 124 14.88 -14.16 -0.28
C GLY A 124 15.41 -12.90 -0.97
N ASP A 125 16.68 -12.94 -1.38
CA ASP A 125 17.31 -11.84 -2.11
C ASP A 125 17.29 -12.03 -3.64
N GLU A 126 16.86 -13.19 -4.14
CA GLU A 126 16.83 -13.49 -5.57
C GLU A 126 15.55 -12.99 -6.23
N GLU A 127 15.68 -12.31 -7.38
CA GLU A 127 14.55 -11.91 -8.23
C GLU A 127 14.17 -13.07 -9.15
N VAL A 128 12.97 -13.61 -8.96
CA VAL A 128 12.45 -14.72 -9.77
C VAL A 128 11.63 -14.24 -10.98
N SER A 129 11.08 -13.04 -10.89
CA SER A 129 10.38 -12.39 -12.00
C SER A 129 10.47 -10.88 -11.86
N VAL A 130 10.62 -10.17 -12.98
CA VAL A 130 10.65 -8.72 -13.03
C VAL A 130 9.80 -8.28 -14.22
N GLU A 131 8.91 -7.34 -13.97
CA GLU A 131 8.07 -6.70 -14.97
C GLU A 131 8.05 -5.19 -14.75
N THR A 132 7.69 -4.45 -15.80
CA THR A 132 7.63 -2.99 -15.78
C THR A 132 6.26 -2.54 -16.23
N TRP A 133 5.63 -1.67 -15.43
CA TRP A 133 4.28 -1.16 -15.65
C TRP A 133 4.31 0.33 -15.95
N ARG A 134 3.67 0.75 -17.05
CA ARG A 134 3.49 2.17 -17.36
C ARG A 134 2.43 2.77 -16.42
N LYS A 135 2.64 4.00 -15.95
CA LYS A 135 1.75 4.70 -15.01
C LYS A 135 0.48 5.27 -15.65
N SER A 136 -0.19 4.52 -16.53
CA SER A 136 -1.32 5.01 -17.31
C SER A 136 -2.70 4.73 -16.69
N ASP A 137 -2.82 3.68 -15.86
CA ASP A 137 -4.11 3.25 -15.30
C ASP A 137 -3.92 2.69 -13.88
N TRP A 138 -4.33 3.47 -12.88
CA TRP A 138 -4.21 3.11 -11.47
C TRP A 138 -5.10 1.92 -11.07
N PRO A 139 -6.41 1.90 -11.41
CA PRO A 139 -7.25 0.73 -11.16
C PRO A 139 -6.68 -0.58 -11.72
N GLN A 140 -6.18 -0.57 -12.96
CA GLN A 140 -5.58 -1.75 -13.59
C GLN A 140 -4.31 -2.19 -12.87
N PHE A 141 -3.43 -1.25 -12.52
CA PHE A 141 -2.23 -1.54 -11.74
C PHE A 141 -2.59 -2.19 -10.40
N CYS A 142 -3.56 -1.62 -9.66
CA CYS A 142 -4.00 -2.19 -8.38
C CYS A 142 -4.62 -3.58 -8.53
N TRP A 143 -5.34 -3.86 -9.61
CA TRP A 143 -5.87 -5.19 -9.90
C TRP A 143 -4.73 -6.20 -10.12
N ALA A 144 -3.72 -5.82 -10.91
CA ALA A 144 -2.55 -6.67 -11.17
C ALA A 144 -1.75 -6.95 -9.90
N VAL A 145 -1.51 -5.92 -9.06
CA VAL A 145 -0.81 -6.08 -7.77
C VAL A 145 -1.55 -7.06 -6.86
N ARG A 146 -2.89 -6.96 -6.75
CA ARG A 146 -3.70 -7.93 -5.99
C ARG A 146 -3.48 -9.35 -6.51
N GLY A 147 -3.55 -9.53 -7.83
CA GLY A 147 -3.32 -10.84 -8.48
C GLY A 147 -1.93 -11.40 -8.18
N ALA A 148 -0.88 -10.58 -8.35
CA ALA A 148 0.50 -10.96 -8.06
C ALA A 148 0.69 -11.38 -6.60
N CYS A 149 0.15 -10.59 -5.66
CA CYS A 149 0.25 -10.87 -4.23
C CYS A 149 -0.45 -12.19 -3.86
N VAL A 150 -1.70 -12.40 -4.30
CA VAL A 150 -2.44 -13.62 -4.00
C VAL A 150 -1.79 -14.85 -4.63
N HIS A 151 -1.37 -14.76 -5.90
CA HIS A 151 -0.85 -15.92 -6.61
C HIS A 151 0.59 -16.28 -6.20
N PHE A 152 1.42 -15.30 -5.86
CA PHE A 152 2.82 -15.54 -5.53
C PHE A 152 3.09 -15.73 -4.03
N LEU A 153 2.41 -14.94 -3.18
CA LEU A 153 2.69 -14.89 -1.73
C LEU A 153 1.81 -15.84 -0.90
N LYS A 154 0.66 -16.27 -1.43
CA LYS A 154 -0.28 -17.19 -0.74
C LYS A 154 -0.25 -18.64 -1.24
N VAL A 155 0.85 -19.04 -1.86
CA VAL A 155 1.09 -20.44 -2.26
C VAL A 155 1.25 -21.34 -1.04
#